data_AF-A0A352XUV3-F1
#
_entry.id   AF-A0A352XUV3-F1
#
_cell.length_a   1.000
_cell.length_b   1.000
_cell.length_c   1.000
_cell.angle_alpha   90.00
_cell.angle_beta   90.00
_cell.angle_gamma   90.00
#
_symmetry.space_group_name_H-M   'P 1'
#
loop_
_entity.id
_entity.type
_entity.pdbx_description
1 polymer ?
#
loop_
_entity_poly.entity_id
_entity_poly.type
_entity_poly.pdbx_seq_one_letter_code
_entity_poly.pdbx_strand_id
1 'polypeptide(L)'
;MNQLPSNQHITYQLQYRKCGKASCSTCRDGHGHGPYWYAYWREGSRLRSGYIGKVHPTEEMSTPAIHASIRSTVTITSEEATPIMI
;
A
#
# COMPACT_ATOMS: atom_id res chain seq x y z
N MET A 1 13.44 2.76 -3.07
CA MET A 1 12.89 3.76 -2.13
C MET A 1 13.85 4.93 -2.07
N ASN A 2 13.39 6.16 -2.32
CA ASN A 2 14.20 7.33 -1.99
C ASN A 2 14.38 7.35 -0.47
N GLN A 3 15.62 7.40 0.03
CA GLN A 3 15.85 7.58 1.45
C GLN A 3 15.37 8.97 1.86
N LEU A 4 14.44 9.02 2.83
CA LEU A 4 13.96 10.26 3.41
C LEU A 4 15.02 10.81 4.38
N PRO A 5 15.22 12.14 4.43
CA PRO A 5 16.13 12.73 5.40
C PRO A 5 15.56 12.61 6.82
N SER A 6 16.40 12.26 7.80
CA SER A 6 15.99 12.09 9.20
C SER A 6 15.96 13.40 10.00
N ASN A 7 16.72 14.42 9.60
CA ASN A 7 16.87 15.69 10.34
C ASN A 7 16.36 16.91 9.56
N GLN A 8 15.30 16.75 8.77
CA GLN A 8 14.70 17.84 8.00
C GLN A 8 13.19 17.84 8.15
N HIS A 9 12.57 19.02 8.03
CA HIS A 9 11.12 19.11 7.98
C HIS A 9 10.59 18.48 6.68
N ILE A 10 9.67 17.53 6.83
CA ILE A 10 9.02 16.84 5.73
C ILE A 10 7.53 17.17 5.73
N THR A 11 7.02 17.57 4.58
CA THR A 11 5.58 17.70 4.34
C THR A 11 5.11 16.50 3.52
N TYR A 12 4.01 15.88 3.95
CA TYR A 12 3.38 14.77 3.25
C TYR A 12 2.13 15.23 2.51
N GLN A 13 1.92 14.73 1.30
CA GLN A 13 0.73 15.04 0.50
C GLN A 13 0.26 13.82 -0.30
N LEU A 14 -1.06 13.63 -0.35
CA LEU A 14 -1.72 12.69 -1.23
C LEU A 14 -1.78 13.19 -2.67
N GLN A 15 -1.41 12.35 -3.63
CA GLN A 15 -1.41 12.68 -5.05
C GLN A 15 -1.87 11.52 -5.93
N TYR A 16 -2.65 11.86 -6.96
CA TYR A 16 -2.98 10.97 -8.06
C TYR A 16 -1.91 11.05 -9.16
N ARG A 17 -1.67 9.95 -9.88
CA ARG A 17 -0.68 9.87 -10.97
C ARG A 17 -1.31 9.24 -12.22
N LYS A 18 -1.07 9.87 -13.37
CA LYS A 18 -1.43 9.29 -14.67
C LYS A 18 -0.35 8.28 -15.08
N CYS A 19 -0.75 7.09 -15.55
CA CYS A 19 0.20 6.06 -15.96
C CYS A 19 0.70 6.19 -17.41
N GLY A 20 0.15 7.14 -18.19
CA GLY A 20 0.55 7.41 -19.57
C GLY A 20 0.04 6.41 -20.61
N LYS A 21 -0.63 5.32 -20.19
CA LYS A 21 -1.21 4.34 -21.12
C LYS A 21 -2.49 4.88 -21.74
N ALA A 22 -2.56 4.93 -23.07
CA ALA A 22 -3.73 5.40 -23.81
C ALA A 22 -5.00 4.58 -23.52
N SER A 23 -4.86 3.29 -23.24
CA SER A 23 -5.96 2.38 -22.93
C SER A 23 -6.43 2.42 -21.48
N CYS A 24 -5.82 3.23 -20.60
CA CYS A 24 -6.17 3.24 -19.19
C CYS A 24 -7.42 4.09 -18.91
N SER A 25 -8.57 3.45 -18.74
CA SER A 25 -9.84 4.11 -18.38
C SER A 25 -9.74 4.86 -17.05
N THR A 26 -9.09 4.31 -16.03
CA THR A 26 -8.87 4.99 -14.73
C THR A 26 -8.17 6.34 -14.90
N CYS A 27 -7.23 6.45 -15.85
CA CYS A 27 -6.53 7.69 -16.15
C CYS A 27 -7.29 8.60 -17.11
N ARG A 28 -8.06 8.07 -18.05
CA ARG A 28 -8.82 8.86 -19.02
C ARG A 28 -10.07 9.47 -18.39
N ASP A 29 -10.81 8.66 -17.65
CA ASP A 29 -12.17 8.97 -17.20
C ASP A 29 -12.18 9.49 -15.75
N GLY A 30 -11.06 9.34 -15.01
CA GLY A 30 -10.93 9.74 -13.61
C GLY A 30 -9.65 10.50 -13.27
N HIS A 31 -9.38 10.68 -11.98
CA HIS A 31 -8.21 11.45 -11.49
C HIS A 31 -6.85 10.79 -11.77
N GLY A 32 -6.84 9.51 -12.14
CA GLY A 32 -5.63 8.69 -12.29
C GLY A 32 -5.45 7.72 -11.13
N HIS A 33 -4.30 7.05 -11.08
CA HIS A 33 -4.01 6.08 -10.03
C HIS A 33 -3.65 6.76 -8.72
N GLY A 34 -4.18 6.25 -7.62
CA GLY A 34 -3.92 6.76 -6.28
C GLY A 34 -5.22 6.96 -5.49
N PRO A 35 -5.20 7.83 -4.46
CA PRO A 35 -4.09 8.72 -4.14
C PRO A 35 -2.92 7.96 -3.48
N TYR A 36 -1.71 8.46 -3.70
CA TYR A 36 -0.49 7.97 -3.06
C TYR A 36 0.17 9.07 -2.24
N TRP A 37 0.82 8.68 -1.15
CA TRP A 37 1.64 9.57 -0.36
C TRP A 37 2.96 9.90 -1.04
N TYR A 38 3.26 11.18 -1.05
CA TYR A 38 4.56 11.74 -1.39
C TYR A 38 5.07 12.59 -0.24
N ALA A 39 6.37 12.54 -0.02
CA ALA A 39 7.09 13.42 0.89
C ALA A 39 7.75 14.55 0.11
N TYR A 40 7.82 15.72 0.73
CA TYR A 40 8.48 16.91 0.22
C TYR A 40 9.41 17.50 1.28
N TRP A 41 10.62 17.83 0.88
CA TRP A 41 11.63 18.46 1.73
C TRP A 41 12.53 19.38 0.91
N ARG A 42 13.23 20.30 1.57
CA ARG A 42 14.25 21.12 0.90
C ARG A 42 15.62 20.47 1.04
N GLU A 43 16.43 20.54 0.00
CA GLU A 43 17.85 20.22 0.02
C GLU A 43 18.60 21.46 -0.49
N GLY A 44 19.08 22.29 0.44
CA GLY A 44 19.57 23.63 0.15
C GLY A 44 18.49 24.49 -0.52
N SER A 45 18.77 24.97 -1.74
CA SER A 45 17.81 25.76 -2.52
C SER A 45 16.78 24.93 -3.29
N ARG A 46 16.95 23.61 -3.39
CA ARG A 46 16.13 22.74 -4.23
C ARG A 46 15.00 22.08 -3.43
N LEU A 47 13.79 22.07 -3.99
CA LEU A 47 12.70 21.24 -3.48
C LEU A 47 12.88 19.81 -4.00
N ARG A 48 12.85 18.83 -3.10
CA ARG A 48 12.90 17.40 -3.39
C ARG A 48 11.57 16.76 -3.05
N SER A 49 11.30 15.65 -3.74
CA SER A 49 10.12 14.82 -3.50
C SER A 49 10.49 13.34 -3.49
N GLY A 50 9.77 12.54 -2.71
CA GLY A 50 9.93 11.10 -2.64
C GLY A 50 8.58 10.40 -2.60
N TYR A 51 8.46 9.29 -3.34
CA TYR A 51 7.28 8.42 -3.29
C TYR A 51 7.32 7.56 -2.02
N ILE A 52 6.22 7.56 -1.29
CA ILE A 52 6.07 6.80 -0.05
C ILE A 52 5.29 5.52 -0.30
N GLY A 53 4.06 5.64 -0.81
CA GLY A 53 3.17 4.49 -0.96
C GLY A 53 1.71 4.84 -0.73
N LYS A 54 0.93 3.86 -0.29
CA LYS A 54 -0.51 4.02 -0.01
C LYS A 54 -0.82 4.42 1.43
N VAL A 55 0.06 4.09 2.36
CA VAL A 55 -0.11 4.31 3.80
C VAL A 55 0.74 5.49 4.24
N HIS A 56 0.24 6.30 5.16
CA HIS A 56 1.00 7.43 5.68
C HIS A 56 2.12 6.91 6.61
N PRO A 57 3.33 7.50 6.60
CA PRO A 57 4.43 7.00 7.45
C PRO A 57 4.12 6.99 8.95
N THR A 58 3.30 7.93 9.44
CA THR A 58 2.86 7.94 10.84
C THR A 58 1.91 6.79 11.17
N GLU A 59 1.15 6.29 10.19
CA GLU A 59 0.25 5.15 10.38
C GLU A 59 1.05 3.83 10.45
N GLU A 60 2.15 3.72 9.70
CA GLU A 60 3.01 2.52 9.73
C GLU A 60 3.81 2.39 11.03
N MET A 61 4.24 3.49 11.65
CA MET A 61 4.95 3.46 12.93
C MET A 61 4.05 3.06 14.12
N SER A 62 2.73 3.05 13.93
CA SER A 62 1.77 2.81 15.00
C SER A 62 1.34 1.35 15.16
N THR A 63 1.90 0.41 14.38
CA THR A 63 1.55 -1.03 14.49
C THR A 63 2.80 -1.88 14.75
N PRO A 64 3.09 -2.33 15.99
CA PRO A 64 4.01 -3.43 16.19
C PRO A 64 3.34 -4.73 15.70
N ALA A 65 3.85 -5.27 14.60
CA ALA A 65 3.86 -6.69 14.23
C ALA A 65 2.71 -7.59 14.75
N ILE A 66 1.53 -7.55 14.12
CA ILE A 66 0.53 -8.64 14.23
C ILE A 66 0.17 -9.20 12.85
N HIS A 67 1.15 -9.31 11.95
CA HIS A 67 0.92 -9.87 10.61
C HIS A 67 1.85 -11.02 10.22
N ALA A 68 2.42 -11.71 11.22
CA ALA A 68 3.23 -12.90 11.01
C ALA A 68 2.82 -14.05 11.95
N SER A 69 1.58 -14.55 11.88
CA SER A 69 1.26 -15.89 12.44
C SER A 69 -0.08 -16.52 12.04
N ILE A 70 -0.64 -16.26 10.84
CA ILE A 70 -1.85 -16.97 10.40
C ILE A 70 -1.64 -17.62 9.04
N ARG A 71 -0.80 -18.67 9.02
CA ARG A 71 -0.84 -19.71 7.98
C ARG A 71 -1.28 -21.00 8.69
N SER A 72 -2.58 -21.17 8.84
CA SER A 72 -3.37 -22.11 8.02
C SER A 72 -3.02 -23.58 8.28
N THR A 73 -3.65 -24.18 9.28
CA THR A 73 -3.98 -25.63 9.28
C THR A 73 -5.39 -25.80 9.84
N VAL A 74 -6.38 -25.60 8.99
CA VAL A 74 -7.74 -26.10 9.22
C VAL A 74 -8.01 -27.05 8.06
N THR A 75 -7.68 -28.31 8.27
CA THR A 75 -8.09 -29.41 7.37
C THR A 75 -9.48 -29.85 7.81
N ILE A 76 -10.49 -29.37 7.10
CA ILE A 76 -11.85 -29.92 7.20
C ILE A 76 -11.89 -31.12 6.27
N THR A 77 -11.87 -32.34 6.81
CA THR A 77 -12.29 -33.53 6.08
C THR A 77 -13.80 -33.67 6.25
N SER A 78 -14.53 -33.33 5.20
CA SER A 78 -15.94 -33.69 5.02
C SER A 78 -16.00 -34.71 3.91
N GLU A 79 -16.20 -35.99 4.24
CA GLU A 79 -16.80 -36.93 3.30
C GLU A 79 -17.85 -37.75 4.05
N GLU A 80 -19.06 -37.65 3.49
CA GLU A 80 -20.35 -38.06 4.05
C GLU A 80 -20.54 -39.58 4.06
N ALA A 81 -21.50 -39.98 4.90
CA ALA A 81 -21.93 -41.34 5.14
C ALA A 81 -22.74 -41.96 3.99
N THR A 82 -22.64 -43.28 3.83
CA THR A 82 -23.76 -44.14 3.39
C THR A 82 -23.82 -45.42 4.22
N PRO A 83 -24.87 -45.67 5.02
CA PRO A 83 -25.08 -46.99 5.63
C PRO A 83 -25.78 -47.93 4.64
N ILE A 84 -25.18 -49.10 4.38
CA ILE A 84 -25.82 -50.23 3.70
C ILE A 84 -26.50 -51.09 4.76
N MET A 85 -27.82 -51.27 4.64
CA MET A 85 -28.60 -52.25 5.41
C MET A 85 -28.48 -53.63 4.75
N ILE A 86 -28.05 -54.65 5.49
CA ILE A 86 -28.28 -56.08 5.22
C ILE A 86 -28.54 -56.78 6.56
#